data_AF-A0A5S9MFG3-F1
#
_entry.id   AF-A0A5S9MFG3-F1
#
_cell.length_a   1.000
_cell.length_b   1.000
_cell.length_c   1.000
_cell.angle_alpha   90.00
_cell.angle_beta   90.00
_cell.angle_gamma   90.00
#
_symmetry.space_group_name_H-M   'P 1'
#
loop_
_entity.id
_entity.type
_entity.pdbx_description
1 polymer ?
#
loop_
_entity_poly.entity_id
_entity_poly.type
_entity_poly.pdbx_seq_one_letter_code
_entity_poly.pdbx_strand_id
1 'polypeptide(L)'
;MILYKQQKAYEKSNADCLSVLTDEPFFQGKNEYLSLIKKHVDRPILRKDFIIDSIQVEESRRIGADAILLIGEVLEPQKAARALC
;
A
#
# COMPACT_ATOMS: atom_id res chain seq x y z
N MET A 1 -10.33 14.95 -7.70
CA MET A 1 -11.44 14.42 -8.55
C MET A 1 -11.17 13.00 -9.07
N ILE A 2 -9.93 12.64 -9.43
CA ILE A 2 -9.57 11.26 -9.87
C ILE A 2 -9.71 10.25 -8.71
N LEU A 3 -9.18 10.56 -7.52
CA LEU A 3 -9.27 9.67 -6.33
C LEU A 3 -10.70 9.35 -5.92
N TYR A 4 -11.60 10.34 -5.95
CA TYR A 4 -13.00 10.15 -5.57
C TYR A 4 -13.76 9.22 -6.54
N LYS A 5 -13.40 9.24 -7.83
CA LYS A 5 -13.94 8.29 -8.82
C LYS A 5 -13.44 6.87 -8.57
N GLN A 6 -12.15 6.71 -8.28
CA GLN A 6 -11.56 5.42 -7.94
C GLN A 6 -12.16 4.85 -6.66
N GLN A 7 -12.30 5.66 -5.61
CA GLN A 7 -12.93 5.28 -4.35
C GLN A 7 -14.35 4.71 -4.57
N LYS A 8 -15.22 5.44 -5.27
CA LYS A 8 -16.58 4.94 -5.56
C LYS A 8 -16.60 3.66 -6.40
N ALA A 9 -15.64 3.51 -7.32
CA ALA A 9 -15.50 2.28 -8.08
C ALA A 9 -15.05 1.11 -7.18
N TYR A 10 -14.19 1.37 -6.19
CA TYR A 10 -13.71 0.37 -5.23
C TYR A 10 -14.73 -0.01 -4.17
N GLU A 11 -15.54 0.93 -3.67
CA GLU A 11 -16.67 0.64 -2.79
C GLU A 11 -17.69 -0.27 -3.49
N LYS A 12 -17.93 -0.03 -4.79
CA LYS A 12 -18.86 -0.81 -5.61
C LYS A 12 -18.25 -2.08 -6.21
N SER A 13 -16.94 -2.26 -6.15
CA SER A 13 -16.30 -3.46 -6.68
C SER A 13 -16.63 -4.64 -5.77
N ASN A 14 -16.60 -5.86 -6.31
CA ASN A 14 -16.66 -7.07 -5.50
C ASN A 14 -15.26 -7.59 -5.15
N ALA A 15 -14.24 -6.72 -5.11
CA ALA A 15 -12.87 -7.12 -4.84
C ALA A 15 -12.70 -7.47 -3.36
N ASP A 16 -11.92 -8.50 -3.02
CA ASP A 16 -11.67 -8.83 -1.61
C ASP A 16 -10.71 -7.84 -0.93
N CYS A 17 -9.81 -7.24 -1.71
CA CYS A 17 -8.83 -6.26 -1.25
C CYS A 17 -8.52 -5.21 -2.33
N LEU A 18 -7.90 -4.10 -1.92
CA LEU A 18 -7.41 -3.06 -2.82
C LEU A 18 -5.89 -3.03 -2.82
N SER A 19 -5.29 -2.83 -3.99
CA SER A 19 -3.86 -2.58 -4.12
C SER A 19 -3.63 -1.13 -4.51
N VAL A 20 -2.93 -0.36 -3.68
CA VAL A 20 -2.70 1.08 -3.89
C VAL A 20 -1.22 1.33 -4.16
N LEU A 21 -0.91 1.94 -5.30
CA LEU A 21 0.44 2.40 -5.63
C LEU A 21 0.78 3.65 -4.83
N THR A 22 1.90 3.61 -4.09
CA THR A 22 2.40 4.75 -3.29
C THR A 22 3.74 5.29 -3.76
N ASP A 23 4.40 4.60 -4.70
CA ASP A 23 5.65 5.07 -5.31
C ASP A 23 5.42 6.34 -6.16
N GLU A 24 6.03 7.45 -5.74
CA GLU A 24 5.96 8.74 -6.42
C GLU A 24 6.80 8.77 -7.73
N PRO A 25 8.08 8.37 -7.73
CA PRO A 25 8.97 8.64 -8.86
C PRO A 25 8.60 7.91 -10.14
N PHE A 26 8.12 6.66 -10.06
CA PHE A 26 7.86 5.82 -11.23
C PHE A 26 6.37 5.67 -11.52
N PHE A 27 5.54 5.71 -10.47
CA PHE A 27 4.10 5.43 -10.59
C PHE A 27 3.20 6.63 -10.29
N GLN A 28 3.76 7.79 -9.92
CA GLN A 28 2.99 8.98 -9.53
C GLN A 28 1.97 8.67 -8.41
N GLY A 29 2.24 7.63 -7.62
CA GLY A 29 1.48 7.26 -6.43
C GLY A 29 1.78 8.22 -5.28
N LYS A 30 1.01 8.15 -4.20
CA LYS A 30 1.24 8.95 -2.98
C LYS A 30 0.74 8.23 -1.74
N ASN A 31 1.45 8.36 -0.63
CA ASN A 31 1.03 7.79 0.66
C ASN A 31 -0.33 8.32 1.13
N GLU A 32 -0.65 9.58 0.81
CA GLU A 32 -1.93 10.19 1.15
C GLU A 32 -3.11 9.51 0.44
N TYR A 33 -2.89 8.94 -0.75
CA TYR A 33 -3.96 8.24 -1.47
C TYR A 33 -4.40 6.99 -0.72
N LEU A 34 -3.44 6.24 -0.17
CA LEU A 34 -3.72 5.09 0.68
C LEU A 34 -4.48 5.52 1.93
N SER A 35 -3.96 6.52 2.65
CA SER A 35 -4.59 7.06 3.86
C SER A 35 -6.02 7.55 3.62
N LEU A 36 -6.27 8.20 2.48
CA LEU A 36 -7.59 8.68 2.11
C LEU A 36 -8.54 7.54 1.77
N ILE A 37 -8.11 6.56 0.97
CA ILE A 37 -8.92 5.39 0.62
C ILE A 37 -9.29 4.60 1.88
N LYS A 38 -8.33 4.36 2.79
CA LYS A 38 -8.55 3.61 4.03
C LYS A 38 -9.64 4.21 4.92
N LYS A 39 -9.84 5.53 4.88
CA LYS A 39 -10.92 6.21 5.64
C LYS A 39 -12.32 5.99 5.07
N HIS A 40 -12.42 5.42 3.86
CA HIS A 40 -13.68 5.31 3.13
C HIS A 40 -14.03 3.89 2.69
N VAL A 41 -13.14 2.92 2.88
CA VAL A 41 -13.38 1.52 2.53
C VAL A 41 -13.09 0.63 3.73
N ASP A 42 -13.96 -0.35 3.96
CA ASP A 42 -13.79 -1.34 5.03
C ASP A 42 -12.92 -2.53 4.60
N ARG A 43 -12.42 -2.52 3.37
CA ARG A 43 -11.64 -3.62 2.77
C ARG A 43 -10.15 -3.52 3.11
N PRO A 44 -9.44 -4.66 3.21
CA PRO A 44 -7.99 -4.67 3.33
C PRO A 44 -7.31 -3.95 2.16
N ILE A 45 -6.25 -3.20 2.47
CA ILE A 45 -5.45 -2.47 1.51
C ILE A 45 -4.00 -2.97 1.54
N LEU A 46 -3.53 -3.43 0.38
CA LEU A 46 -2.12 -3.69 0.09
C LEU A 46 -1.44 -2.39 -0.35
N ARG A 47 -0.37 -1.99 0.35
CA ARG A 47 0.55 -0.96 -0.15
C ARG A 47 1.45 -1.59 -1.20
N LYS A 48 1.32 -1.12 -2.44
CA LYS A 48 2.16 -1.53 -3.57
C LYS A 48 3.26 -0.50 -3.76
N ASP A 49 4.43 -0.82 -3.21
CA ASP A 49 5.63 0.02 -3.24
C ASP A 49 6.89 -0.86 -3.21
N PHE A 50 8.06 -0.28 -3.47
CA PHE A 50 9.35 -0.95 -3.28
C PHE A 50 9.80 -0.79 -1.82
N ILE A 51 9.39 -1.73 -0.98
CA ILE A 51 9.82 -1.78 0.43
C ILE A 51 11.21 -2.40 0.52
N ILE A 52 12.21 -1.60 0.85
CA ILE A 52 13.63 -1.98 0.96
C ILE A 52 14.24 -1.66 2.33
N ASP A 53 13.54 -0.87 3.16
CA ASP A 53 13.92 -0.51 4.52
C ASP A 53 12.78 -0.73 5.52
N SER A 54 13.14 -1.09 6.76
CA SER A 54 12.22 -1.23 7.90
C SER A 54 11.39 0.01 8.21
N ILE A 55 11.90 1.20 7.95
CA ILE A 55 11.17 2.45 8.15
C ILE A 55 9.91 2.48 7.26
N GLN A 56 10.00 1.94 6.04
CA GLN A 56 8.85 1.87 5.14
C GLN A 56 7.79 0.87 5.62
N VAL A 57 8.18 -0.16 6.39
CA VAL A 57 7.22 -1.08 7.03
C VAL A 57 6.41 -0.35 8.09
N GLU A 58 7.08 0.38 8.98
CA GLU A 58 6.44 1.20 10.01
C GLU A 58 5.58 2.31 9.39
N GLU A 59 6.08 2.98 8.35
CA GLU A 59 5.32 3.98 7.60
C GLU A 59 4.05 3.37 7.02
N SER A 60 4.12 2.18 6.41
CA SER A 60 2.97 1.47 5.84
C SER A 60 1.88 1.23 6.86
N ARG A 61 2.27 0.81 8.08
CA ARG A 61 1.34 0.63 9.20
C ARG A 61 0.69 1.96 9.59
N ARG A 62 1.45 3.04 9.67
CA ARG A 62 0.95 4.38 10.06
C ARG A 62 -0.03 4.96 9.04
N ILE A 63 0.18 4.72 7.75
CA ILE A 63 -0.72 5.19 6.70
C ILE A 63 -1.96 4.28 6.53
N GLY A 64 -2.04 3.18 7.28
CA GLY A 64 -3.21 2.31 7.36
C GLY A 64 -3.24 1.17 6.35
N ALA A 65 -2.07 0.76 5.83
CA ALA A 65 -1.98 -0.45 5.02
C ALA A 65 -2.17 -1.70 5.89
N ASP A 66 -2.93 -2.67 5.38
CA ASP A 66 -3.15 -3.97 6.04
C ASP A 66 -2.12 -5.02 5.58
N ALA A 67 -1.50 -4.79 4.42
CA ALA A 67 -0.42 -5.61 3.87
C ALA A 67 0.59 -4.75 3.11
N ILE A 68 1.81 -5.26 2.97
CA ILE A 68 2.88 -4.66 2.17
C ILE A 68 3.39 -5.63 1.10
N LEU A 69 3.85 -5.10 -0.02
CA LEU A 69 4.53 -5.87 -1.06
C LEU A 69 6.02 -6.02 -0.71
N LEU A 70 6.49 -7.26 -0.60
CA LEU A 70 7.92 -7.60 -0.53
C LEU A 70 8.33 -8.29 -1.83
N ILE A 71 9.38 -7.80 -2.49
CA ILE A 71 9.89 -8.35 -3.74
C ILE A 71 11.27 -8.97 -3.46
N GLY A 72 11.40 -10.29 -3.67
CA GLY A 72 12.61 -11.03 -3.31
C GLY A 72 13.88 -10.54 -4.03
N GLU A 73 13.78 -10.18 -5.31
CA GLU A 73 14.95 -9.76 -6.11
C GLU A 73 15.58 -8.43 -5.64
N VAL A 74 14.81 -7.57 -4.97
CA VAL A 74 15.28 -6.26 -4.47
C VAL A 74 15.59 -6.28 -2.98
N LEU A 75 15.37 -7.41 -2.30
CA LEU A 75 15.52 -7.56 -0.85
C LEU A 75 16.59 -8.60 -0.52
N GLU A 76 17.55 -8.21 0.31
CA GLU A 76 18.39 -9.20 0.98
C GLU A 76 17.54 -10.08 1.92
N PRO A 77 17.77 -11.40 2.00
CA PRO A 77 16.96 -12.31 2.82
C PRO A 77 16.81 -11.87 4.27
N GLN A 78 17.86 -11.29 4.86
CA GLN A 78 17.86 -10.78 6.23
C GLN A 78 16.90 -9.59 6.41
N LYS A 79 16.74 -8.73 5.39
CA LYS A 79 15.81 -7.59 5.42
C LYS A 79 14.37 -8.07 5.27
N ALA A 80 14.13 -9.05 4.40
CA ALA A 80 12.80 -9.66 4.25
C ALA A 80 12.31 -10.28 5.57
N ALA A 81 13.19 -11.00 6.30
CA ALA A 81 12.84 -11.57 7.61
C ALA A 81 12.45 -10.50 8.64
N ARG A 82 13.15 -9.35 8.67
CA ARG A 82 12.84 -8.25 9.59
C ARG A 82 11.51 -7.56 9.30
N ALA A 83 11.05 -7.59 8.05
CA ALA A 83 9.74 -7.03 7.69
C ALA A 83 8.56 -7.92 8.14
N LEU A 84 8.83 -9.16 8.55
CA LEU A 84 7.82 -10.14 8.99
C LEU A 84 7.72 -10.27 10.52
N CYS A 85 8.66 -9.72 11.28
CA CYS A 85 8.74 -9.79 12.75
C CYS A 85 8.22 -8.51 13.39
#